data_AF-A0A355XPQ3-F1
#
_entry.id   AF-A0A355XPQ3-F1
#
_cell.length_a   1.000
_cell.length_b   1.000
_cell.length_c   1.000
_cell.angle_alpha   90.00
_cell.angle_beta   90.00
_cell.angle_gamma   90.00
#
_symmetry.space_group_name_H-M   'P 1'
#
loop_
_entity.id
_entity.type
_entity.pdbx_description
1 polymer ?
#
loop_
_entity_poly.entity_id
_entity_poly.type
_entity_poly.pdbx_seq_one_letter_code
_entity_poly.pdbx_strand_id
1 'polypeptide(L)' 'MIFSKQFFLNGGYIDTGFSFYGEELSLAEIAREKGLSVRYCPQLQVEHHEHASTNELDWHTAYNHSRQTYRYLRRKYAFW' A
#
# COMPACT_ATOMS: atom_id res chain seq x y z
N MET A 1 -5.15 3.78 -6.11
CA MET A 1 -4.89 2.46 -6.73
C MET A 1 -6.20 1.86 -7.21
N ILE A 2 -6.21 1.13 -8.32
CA ILE A 2 -7.42 0.46 -8.85
C ILE A 2 -7.13 -1.03 -8.97
N PHE A 3 -8.04 -1.86 -8.45
CA PHE A 3 -7.93 -3.31 -8.52
C PHE A 3 -8.94 -3.87 -9.51
N SER A 4 -8.51 -4.83 -10.33
CA SER A 4 -9.44 -5.66 -11.08
C SER A 4 -9.93 -6.81 -10.20
N LYS A 5 -11.11 -7.37 -10.49
CA LYS A 5 -11.54 -8.63 -9.88
C LYS A 5 -10.50 -9.75 -10.07
N GLN A 6 -9.83 -9.75 -11.22
CA GLN A 6 -8.83 -10.76 -11.55
C GLN A 6 -7.61 -10.74 -10.63
N PHE A 7 -7.23 -9.57 -10.10
CA PHE A 7 -6.16 -9.46 -9.10
C PHE A 7 -6.42 -10.38 -7.91
N PHE A 8 -7.63 -10.32 -7.36
CA PHE A 8 -8.03 -11.14 -6.21
C PHE A 8 -8.21 -12.61 -6.58
N LEU A 9 -8.82 -12.90 -7.73
CA LEU A 9 -8.99 -14.28 -8.20
C LEU A 9 -7.66 -14.99 -8.45
N ASN A 10 -6.61 -14.25 -8.82
CA ASN A 10 -5.27 -14.78 -9.02
C ASN A 10 -4.43 -14.82 -7.72
N GLY A 11 -5.07 -14.70 -6.55
CA GLY A 11 -4.40 -14.82 -5.25
C GLY A 11 -3.77 -13.53 -4.72
N GLY A 12 -4.02 -12.39 -5.36
CA GLY A 12 -3.73 -11.07 -4.79
C GLY A 12 -4.63 -10.78 -3.60
N TYR A 13 -4.12 -10.04 -2.63
CA TYR A 13 -4.85 -9.66 -1.42
C TYR A 13 -4.37 -8.30 -0.91
N ILE A 14 -5.13 -7.71 0.02
CA ILE A 14 -4.72 -6.51 0.75
C ILE A 14 -4.11 -6.95 2.07
N ASP A 15 -2.91 -6.49 2.35
CA ASP A 15 -2.25 -6.77 3.61
C ASP A 15 -2.87 -5.94 4.74
N THR A 16 -3.36 -6.60 5.78
CA THR A 16 -4.01 -5.98 6.92
C THR A 16 -3.14 -5.99 8.18
N GLY A 17 -1.86 -6.37 8.07
CA GLY A 17 -0.93 -6.42 9.20
C GLY A 17 -0.39 -5.07 9.69
N PHE A 18 -0.74 -3.98 9.02
CA PHE A 18 -0.39 -2.61 9.41
C PHE A 18 -1.58 -1.66 9.15
N SER A 19 -1.53 -0.47 9.74
CA SER A 19 -2.69 0.47 9.72
C SER A 19 -2.57 1.61 8.71
N PHE A 20 -1.37 2.14 8.46
CA PHE A 20 -1.15 3.29 7.56
C PHE A 20 0.25 3.22 6.93
N TYR A 21 0.44 3.88 5.79
CA TYR A 21 1.74 4.22 5.17
C TYR A 21 2.54 3.02 4.65
N GLY A 22 1.85 2.03 4.09
CA GLY A 22 2.47 0.80 3.56
C GLY A 22 1.70 0.14 2.43
N GLU A 23 0.57 0.72 2.05
CA GLU A 23 -0.41 0.14 1.15
C GLU A 23 0.23 -0.10 -0.23
N GLU A 24 0.88 0.91 -0.82
CA GLU A 24 1.51 0.78 -2.14
C GLU A 24 2.64 -0.26 -2.13
N LEU A 25 3.51 -0.24 -1.11
CA LEU A 25 4.68 -1.12 -1.04
C LEU A 25 4.28 -2.58 -0.82
N SER A 26 3.35 -2.84 0.10
CA SER A 26 2.85 -4.19 0.35
C SER A 26 2.17 -4.79 -0.89
N LEU A 27 1.40 -3.98 -1.62
CA LEU A 27 0.74 -4.42 -2.85
C LEU A 27 1.74 -4.70 -3.98
N ALA A 28 2.78 -3.88 -4.12
CA ALA A 28 3.85 -4.13 -5.08
C ALA A 28 4.56 -5.45 -4.80
N GLU A 29 4.87 -5.73 -3.53
CA GLU A 29 5.51 -6.98 -3.12
C GLU A 29 4.59 -8.20 -3.28
N ILE A 30 3.30 -8.08 -2.94
CA ILE A 30 2.31 -9.15 -3.17
C ILE A 30 2.17 -9.42 -4.67
N ALA A 31 2.08 -8.38 -5.50
CA ALA A 31 1.98 -8.55 -6.94
C ALA A 31 3.23 -9.25 -7.50
N ARG A 32 4.43 -8.86 -7.04
CA ARG A 32 5.69 -9.51 -7.40
C ARG A 32 5.71 -10.97 -6.99
N GLU A 33 5.38 -11.29 -5.74
CA GLU A 33 5.36 -12.66 -5.21
C GLU A 33 4.39 -13.57 -5.97
N LYS A 34 3.22 -13.04 -6.36
CA LYS A 34 2.16 -13.77 -7.07
C LYS A 34 2.29 -13.73 -8.59
N GLY A 35 3.32 -13.07 -9.13
CA GLY A 35 3.49 -12.91 -10.58
C GLY A 35 2.37 -12.11 -11.26
N LEU A 36 1.77 -11.16 -10.54
CA LEU A 36 0.68 -10.31 -11.02
C LEU A 36 1.22 -9.04 -11.67
N SER A 37 0.55 -8.56 -12.72
CA SER A 37 0.96 -7.34 -13.42
C SER A 37 0.50 -6.09 -12.69
N VAL A 38 1.41 -5.13 -12.49
CA VAL A 38 1.10 -3.74 -12.15
C VAL A 38 1.32 -2.88 -13.38
N ARG A 39 0.31 -2.08 -13.78
CA ARG A 39 0.38 -1.23 -14.98
C ARG A 39 0.12 0.23 -14.62
N TYR A 40 1.04 1.09 -15.03
CA TYR A 40 0.83 2.54 -15.05
C TYR A 40 -0.03 2.92 -16.26
N CYS A 41 -1.08 3.73 -16.03
CA CYS A 41 -2.03 4.16 -17.05
C CYS A 41 -2.12 5.70 -17.03
N PRO A 42 -1.29 6.43 -17.79
CA PRO A 42 -1.24 7.90 -17.73
C PRO A 42 -2.53 8.59 -18.18
N GLN A 43 -3.39 7.88 -18.92
CA GLN A 43 -4.69 8.38 -19.34
C GLN A 43 -5.70 8.44 -18.19
N LEU A 44 -5.49 7.66 -17.12
CA LEU A 44 -6.29 7.72 -15.91
C LEU A 44 -5.66 8.73 -14.95
N GLN A 45 -6.35 9.84 -14.75
CA GLN A 45 -5.97 10.88 -13.80
C GLN A 45 -6.91 10.84 -12.61
N VAL A 46 -6.34 10.90 -11.41
CA VAL A 46 -7.07 10.96 -10.15
C VAL A 46 -6.59 12.19 -9.42
N GLU A 47 -7.51 13.09 -9.10
CA GLU A 47 -7.22 14.23 -8.24
C GLU A 47 -7.28 13.78 -6.79
N HIS A 48 -6.19 13.97 -6.06
CA HIS A 48 -6.12 13.68 -4.63
C HIS A 48 -6.03 15.00 -3.87
N HIS A 49 -7.05 15.27 -3.06
CA HIS A 49 -7.05 16.41 -2.15
C HIS A 49 -6.40 15.95 -0.85
N GLU A 50 -5.11 16.27 -0.70
CA GLU A 50 -4.34 15.83 0.46
C GLU A 50 -5.00 16.26 1.79
N HIS A 51 -4.82 15.41 2.80
CA HIS A 51 -5.24 15.64 4.19
C HIS A 51 -6.75 15.68 4.49
N ALA A 52 -7.62 15.22 3.59
CA ALA A 52 -9.06 15.17 3.87
C ALA A 52 -9.45 14.28 5.08
N SER A 53 -8.63 13.29 5.45
CA SER A 53 -8.95 12.29 6.50
C SER A 53 -7.89 12.13 7.60
N THR A 54 -6.69 12.70 7.45
CA THR A 54 -5.57 12.61 8.40
C THR A 54 -5.18 13.95 9.03
N ASN A 55 -5.93 15.03 8.76
CA ASN A 55 -5.64 16.37 9.27
C ASN A 55 -5.68 16.51 10.80
N GLU A 56 -6.24 15.53 11.52
CA GLU A 56 -6.28 15.52 13.00
C GLU A 56 -5.14 14.71 13.64
N LEU A 57 -4.32 14.01 12.84
CA LEU A 57 -3.23 13.19 13.36
C LEU A 57 -1.99 14.06 13.61
N ASP A 58 -1.56 14.13 14.86
CA ASP A 58 -0.32 14.82 15.21
C ASP A 58 0.90 14.11 14.61
N TRP A 59 1.96 14.89 14.38
CA TRP A 59 3.18 14.41 13.72
C TRP A 59 3.82 13.21 14.43
N HIS A 60 3.73 13.14 15.75
CA HIS A 60 4.35 12.09 16.53
C HIS A 60 3.57 10.77 16.37
N THR A 61 2.24 10.84 16.35
CA THR A 61 1.39 9.67 16.06
C THR A 61 1.57 9.19 14.62
N ALA A 62 1.59 10.10 13.63
CA ALA A 62 1.86 9.75 12.24
C ALA A 62 3.24 9.10 12.04
N TYR A 63 4.27 9.63 12.70
CA TYR A 63 5.61 9.05 12.72
C TYR A 63 5.61 7.64 13.32
N ASN A 64 4.90 7.44 14.44
CA ASN A 64 4.84 6.13 15.09
C ASN A 64 4.16 5.07 14.22
N HIS A 65 3.05 5.41 13.55
CA HIS A 65 2.42 4.54 12.56
C HIS A 65 3.41 4.19 11.43
N SER A 66 4.03 5.19 10.82
CA SER A 66 5.01 4.98 9.75
C SER A 66 6.16 4.07 10.18
N ARG A 67 6.69 4.28 11.40
CA ARG A 67 7.78 3.46 11.97
C ARG A 67 7.35 2.01 12.22
N GLN A 68 6.13 1.80 12.73
CA GLN A 68 5.60 0.45 12.96
C GLN A 68 5.39 -0.28 11.64
N THR A 69 4.77 0.38 10.66
CA THR A 69 4.55 -0.15 9.32
C THR A 69 5.87 -0.51 8.64
N TYR A 70 6.86 0.39 8.66
CA TYR A 70 8.19 0.10 8.12
C TYR A 70 8.81 -1.16 8.73
N ARG A 71 8.75 -1.30 10.06
CA ARG A 71 9.28 -2.49 10.76
C ARG A 71 8.53 -3.77 10.37
N TYR A 72 7.21 -3.68 10.19
CA TYR A 72 6.39 -4.80 9.75
C TYR A 72 6.76 -5.22 8.31
N LEU A 73 6.74 -4.27 7.38
CA LEU A 73 7.01 -4.52 5.97
C LEU A 73 8.42 -5.06 5.76
N ARG A 74 9.43 -4.48 6.43
CA ARG A 74 10.82 -4.95 6.36
C ARG A 74 10.99 -6.39 6.83
N ARG A 75 10.17 -6.84 7.79
CA ARG A 75 10.23 -8.21 8.31
C ARG A 75 9.53 -9.19 7.37
N LYS A 76 8.39 -8.78 6.81
CA LYS A 76 7.53 -9.65 6.00
C LYS A 76 8.00 -9.74 4.55
N TYR A 77 8.39 -8.60 3.99
CA TYR A 77 8.82 -8.45 2.61
C TYR A 77 10.32 -8.15 2.59
N ALA A 78 11.07 -8.95 1.84
CA ALA A 78 12.45 -8.63 1.52
C ALA A 78 12.44 -7.54 0.45
N PHE A 79 12.92 -6.34 0.79
CA PHE A 79 13.20 -5.31 -0.21
C PHE A 79 14.50 -5.70 -0.88
N TRP A 80 14.43 -6.12 -2.14
CA TRP A 80 15.58 -6.52 -2.94
C TRP A 80 16.17 -5.32 -3.66
#